data_AF-A0A0M3B422-F1
#
_entry.id   AF-A0A0M3B422-F1
#
_cell.length_a   1.000
_cell.length_b   1.000
_cell.length_c   1.000
_cell.angle_alpha   90.00
_cell.angle_beta   90.00
_cell.angle_gamma   90.00
#
_symmetry.space_group_name_H-M   'P 1'
#
loop_
_entity.id
_entity.type
_entity.pdbx_description
1 polymer ?
#
loop_
_entity_poly.entity_id
_entity_poly.type
_entity_poly.pdbx_seq_one_letter_code
_entity_poly.pdbx_strand_id
1 'polypeptide(L)'
;MTEMPNRPLARIIRAEDAASWIDGFAFLERAKAEAAAIRSTAEDEVAKARETGRQEGRKSGEAEAAALLMCTQADVERYLASVEPMVAALAMEIVERVIGTIGDAELVARAARQALEALREENAVVVNVAPELVGDVQQHLAAIGPTGMTIRISADRHLSARQCMVTTPATSIDVGIDAQLDAIRAAMSEQGRSGA
;
A
#
# COMPACT_ATOMS: atom_id res chain seq x y z
N MET A 1 65.72 -9.09 -21.21
CA MET A 1 65.62 -9.40 -22.65
C MET A 1 66.92 -8.96 -23.28
N THR A 2 67.71 -9.89 -23.81
CA THR A 2 68.97 -9.58 -24.49
C THR A 2 68.65 -8.84 -25.78
N GLU A 3 69.01 -7.56 -25.89
CA GLU A 3 68.88 -6.83 -27.16
C GLU A 3 69.73 -7.53 -28.22
N MET A 4 69.09 -7.93 -29.31
CA MET A 4 69.81 -8.49 -30.46
C MET A 4 70.68 -7.39 -31.09
N PRO A 5 71.91 -7.71 -31.52
CA PRO A 5 72.83 -6.72 -32.06
C PRO A 5 72.24 -6.07 -33.32
N ASN A 6 72.12 -4.74 -33.32
CA ASN A 6 71.55 -3.97 -34.44
C ASN A 6 72.47 -3.85 -35.68
N ARG A 7 73.61 -4.53 -35.65
CA ARG A 7 74.62 -4.55 -36.72
C ARG A 7 75.40 -5.87 -36.69
N PRO A 8 76.00 -6.28 -37.81
CA PRO A 8 76.90 -7.42 -37.84
C PRO A 8 78.07 -7.24 -36.85
N LEU A 9 78.54 -8.35 -36.26
CA LEU A 9 79.62 -8.34 -35.25
C LEU A 9 80.99 -7.98 -35.83
N ALA A 10 81.17 -8.17 -37.15
CA ALA A 10 82.40 -7.84 -37.88
C ALA A 10 82.19 -6.66 -38.83
N ARG A 11 83.24 -5.85 -39.01
CA ARG A 11 83.21 -4.67 -39.90
C ARG A 11 83.14 -5.02 -41.39
N ILE A 12 83.57 -6.23 -41.77
CA ILE A 12 83.53 -6.76 -43.15
C ILE A 12 82.95 -8.16 -43.08
N ILE A 13 81.88 -8.42 -43.83
CA ILE A 13 81.19 -9.72 -43.93
C ILE A 13 81.05 -10.13 -45.39
N ARG A 14 80.79 -11.42 -45.66
CA ARG A 14 80.53 -11.89 -47.02
C ARG A 14 79.16 -11.42 -47.50
N ALA A 15 79.00 -11.29 -48.81
CA ALA A 15 77.76 -10.80 -49.42
C ALA A 15 76.53 -11.69 -49.11
N GLU A 16 76.73 -13.01 -49.07
CA GLU A 16 75.69 -14.00 -48.72
C GLU A 16 75.20 -13.84 -47.27
N ASP A 17 76.14 -13.60 -46.34
CA ASP A 17 75.83 -13.37 -44.92
C ASP A 17 75.12 -12.02 -44.74
N ALA A 18 75.51 -11.01 -45.52
CA ALA A 18 74.86 -9.70 -45.50
C ALA A 18 73.40 -9.78 -45.96
N ALA A 19 73.10 -10.53 -47.03
CA ALA A 19 71.74 -10.73 -47.53
C ALA A 19 70.88 -11.47 -46.48
N SER A 20 71.40 -12.56 -45.92
CA SER A 20 70.72 -13.33 -44.87
C SER A 20 70.43 -12.48 -43.62
N TRP A 21 71.34 -11.58 -43.27
CA TRP A 21 71.15 -10.63 -42.17
C TRP A 21 70.04 -9.62 -42.47
N ILE A 22 70.04 -9.00 -43.66
CA ILE A 22 69.02 -8.03 -44.07
C ILE A 22 67.63 -8.67 -44.08
N ASP A 23 67.50 -9.86 -44.67
CA ASP A 23 66.22 -10.57 -44.77
C ASP A 23 65.68 -10.99 -43.39
N GLY A 24 66.57 -11.46 -42.51
CA GLY A 24 66.22 -11.81 -41.12
C GLY A 24 65.73 -10.59 -40.32
N PHE A 25 66.38 -9.44 -40.47
CA PHE A 25 65.93 -8.20 -39.84
C PHE A 25 64.60 -7.70 -40.42
N ALA A 26 64.42 -7.79 -41.74
CA ALA A 26 63.16 -7.43 -42.38
C ALA A 26 62.00 -8.32 -41.91
N PHE A 27 62.22 -9.63 -41.74
CA PHE A 27 61.26 -10.56 -41.17
C PHE A 27 60.92 -10.20 -39.72
N LEU A 28 61.94 -9.92 -38.89
CA LEU A 28 61.75 -9.57 -37.49
C LEU A 28 60.95 -8.26 -37.33
N GLU A 29 61.24 -7.24 -38.12
CA GLU A 29 60.50 -5.98 -38.09
C GLU A 29 59.04 -6.17 -38.52
N ARG A 30 58.78 -6.99 -39.54
CA ARG A 30 57.40 -7.37 -39.92
C ARG A 30 56.67 -8.10 -38.80
N ALA A 31 57.33 -9.07 -38.16
CA ALA A 31 56.75 -9.81 -37.03
C ALA A 31 56.45 -8.91 -35.83
N LYS A 32 57.32 -7.93 -35.54
CA LYS A 32 57.09 -6.92 -34.49
C LYS A 32 55.91 -6.01 -34.83
N ALA A 33 55.83 -5.54 -36.07
CA ALA A 33 54.74 -4.69 -36.54
C ALA A 33 53.39 -5.42 -36.47
N GLU A 34 53.35 -6.68 -36.89
CA GLU A 34 52.15 -7.52 -36.81
C GLU A 34 51.77 -7.80 -35.34
N ALA A 35 52.73 -8.15 -34.49
CA ALA A 35 52.48 -8.33 -33.06
C ALA A 35 51.98 -7.04 -32.38
N ALA A 36 52.46 -5.87 -32.80
CA ALA A 36 51.96 -4.58 -32.32
C ALA A 36 50.53 -4.31 -32.81
N ALA A 37 50.23 -4.61 -34.08
CA ALA A 37 48.88 -4.48 -34.63
C ALA A 37 47.88 -5.40 -33.92
N ILE A 38 48.23 -6.67 -33.70
CA ILE A 38 47.39 -7.63 -32.98
C ILE A 38 47.10 -7.13 -31.56
N ARG A 39 48.13 -6.66 -30.84
CA ARG A 39 47.95 -6.10 -29.49
C ARG A 39 47.01 -4.89 -29.49
N SER A 40 47.20 -3.96 -30.42
CA SER A 40 46.34 -2.77 -30.54
C SER A 40 44.88 -3.16 -30.81
N THR A 41 44.63 -4.08 -31.74
CA THR A 41 43.27 -4.55 -32.05
C THR A 41 42.65 -5.26 -30.85
N ALA A 42 43.40 -6.10 -30.15
CA ALA A 42 42.91 -6.79 -28.95
C ALA A 42 42.56 -5.80 -27.83
N GLU A 43 43.36 -4.75 -27.63
CA GLU A 43 43.08 -3.69 -26.67
C GLU A 43 41.80 -2.93 -27.01
N ASP A 44 41.59 -2.59 -28.29
CA ASP A 44 40.39 -1.92 -28.78
C ASP A 44 39.13 -2.79 -28.62
N GLU A 45 39.23 -4.09 -28.92
CA GLU A 45 38.14 -5.06 -28.75
C GLU A 45 37.76 -5.22 -27.27
N VAL A 46 38.75 -5.33 -26.39
CA VAL A 46 38.52 -5.40 -24.93
C VAL A 46 37.87 -4.11 -24.43
N ALA A 47 38.31 -2.94 -24.89
CA ALA A 47 37.70 -1.67 -24.52
C ALA A 47 36.23 -1.58 -24.96
N LYS A 48 35.93 -1.97 -26.20
CA LYS A 48 34.54 -2.02 -26.72
C LYS A 48 33.68 -3.01 -25.94
N ALA A 49 34.18 -4.22 -25.70
CA ALA A 49 33.45 -5.24 -24.95
C ALA A 49 33.14 -4.79 -23.51
N ARG A 50 34.09 -4.11 -22.85
CA ARG A 50 33.87 -3.52 -21.52
C ARG A 50 32.79 -2.46 -21.53
N GLU A 51 32.79 -1.57 -22.52
CA GLU A 51 31.79 -0.52 -22.61
C GLU A 51 30.40 -1.09 -22.90
N THR A 52 30.29 -2.05 -23.83
CA THR A 52 29.04 -2.77 -24.10
C THR A 52 28.53 -3.48 -22.85
N GLY A 53 29.38 -4.27 -22.18
CA GLY A 53 29.01 -4.98 -20.96
C GLY A 53 28.60 -4.04 -19.83
N ARG A 54 29.24 -2.87 -19.70
CA ARG A 54 28.85 -1.83 -18.74
C ARG A 54 27.47 -1.26 -19.06
N GLN A 55 27.16 -1.00 -20.33
CA GLN A 55 25.86 -0.47 -20.73
C GLN A 55 24.74 -1.51 -20.55
N GLU A 56 24.98 -2.75 -20.93
CA GLU A 56 24.03 -3.85 -20.75
C GLU A 56 23.81 -4.16 -19.27
N GLY A 57 24.88 -4.26 -18.49
CA GLY A 57 24.79 -4.47 -17.04
C GLY A 57 24.05 -3.33 -16.33
N ARG A 58 24.26 -2.08 -16.78
CA ARG A 58 23.49 -0.93 -16.26
C ARG A 58 22.00 -1.07 -16.57
N LYS A 59 21.63 -1.41 -17.80
CA LYS A 59 20.22 -1.59 -18.18
C LYS A 59 19.56 -2.75 -17.43
N SER A 60 20.25 -3.89 -17.28
CA SER A 60 19.74 -5.04 -16.51
C SER A 60 19.56 -4.67 -15.04
N GLY A 61 20.57 -4.02 -14.44
CA GLY A 61 20.51 -3.59 -13.05
C GLY A 61 19.41 -2.56 -12.79
N GLU A 62 19.21 -1.59 -13.69
CA GLU A 62 18.10 -0.64 -13.63
C GLU A 62 16.74 -1.36 -13.68
N ALA A 63 16.59 -2.37 -14.56
CA ALA A 63 15.36 -3.16 -14.67
C ALA A 63 15.10 -4.04 -13.44
N GLU A 64 16.12 -4.72 -12.92
CA GLU A 64 16.03 -5.55 -11.71
C GLU A 64 15.70 -4.72 -10.48
N ALA A 65 16.33 -3.55 -10.33
CA ALA A 65 16.03 -2.62 -9.25
C ALA A 65 14.59 -2.10 -9.33
N ALA A 66 14.13 -1.73 -10.53
CA ALA A 66 12.74 -1.31 -10.73
C ALA A 66 11.74 -2.43 -10.38
N ALA A 67 12.01 -3.66 -10.82
CA ALA A 67 11.17 -4.81 -10.48
C ALA A 67 11.11 -5.06 -8.97
N LEU A 68 12.26 -5.00 -8.28
CA LEU A 68 12.33 -5.16 -6.82
C LEU A 68 11.53 -4.08 -6.09
N LEU A 69 11.65 -2.82 -6.53
CA LEU A 69 10.88 -1.71 -5.96
C LEU A 69 9.37 -1.93 -6.14
N MET A 70 8.94 -2.35 -7.34
CA MET A 70 7.52 -2.63 -7.61
C MET A 70 6.99 -3.78 -6.75
N CYS A 71 7.74 -4.88 -6.62
CA CYS A 71 7.37 -6.00 -5.76
C CYS A 71 7.29 -5.57 -4.29
N THR A 72 8.27 -4.81 -3.81
CA THR A 72 8.30 -4.33 -2.43
C THR A 72 7.12 -3.41 -2.14
N GLN A 73 6.80 -2.50 -3.06
CA GLN A 73 5.64 -1.61 -2.94
C GLN A 73 4.33 -2.41 -2.85
N ALA A 74 4.16 -3.41 -3.72
CA ALA A 74 2.99 -4.28 -3.71
C ALA A 74 2.88 -5.11 -2.40
N ASP A 75 4.01 -5.54 -1.83
CA ASP A 75 4.02 -6.25 -0.55
C ASP A 75 3.66 -5.34 0.62
N VAL A 76 4.11 -4.07 0.61
CA VAL A 76 3.70 -3.06 1.60
C VAL A 76 2.20 -2.77 1.51
N GLU A 77 1.68 -2.56 0.31
CA GLU A 77 0.24 -2.34 0.09
C GLU A 77 -0.58 -3.54 0.57
N ARG A 78 -0.15 -4.77 0.25
CA ARG A 78 -0.81 -5.99 0.73
C ARG A 78 -0.77 -6.07 2.27
N TYR A 79 0.36 -5.74 2.87
CA TYR A 79 0.50 -5.76 4.33
C TYR A 79 -0.45 -4.75 4.99
N LEU A 80 -0.48 -3.49 4.52
CA LEU A 80 -1.37 -2.47 5.05
C LEU A 80 -2.85 -2.85 4.87
N ALA A 81 -3.22 -3.35 3.68
CA ALA A 81 -4.57 -3.85 3.41
C ALA A 81 -4.96 -5.04 4.31
N SER A 82 -3.99 -5.83 4.78
CA SER A 82 -4.26 -6.91 5.74
C SER A 82 -4.45 -6.41 7.18
N VAL A 83 -3.79 -5.31 7.55
CA VAL A 83 -3.81 -4.76 8.92
C VAL A 83 -5.06 -3.94 9.18
N GLU A 84 -5.51 -3.16 8.21
CA GLU A 84 -6.69 -2.30 8.32
C GLU A 84 -7.96 -3.01 8.85
N PRO A 85 -8.39 -4.17 8.31
CA PRO A 85 -9.56 -4.87 8.83
C PRO A 85 -9.36 -5.40 10.25
N MET A 86 -8.13 -5.76 10.64
CA MET A 86 -7.84 -6.22 12.00
C MET A 86 -7.99 -5.08 13.01
N VAL A 87 -7.51 -3.87 12.67
CA VAL A 87 -7.65 -2.68 13.53
C VAL A 87 -9.12 -2.26 13.62
N ALA A 88 -9.84 -2.26 12.49
CA ALA A 88 -11.27 -1.94 12.47
C ALA A 88 -12.08 -2.93 13.33
N ALA A 89 -11.81 -4.23 13.21
CA ALA A 89 -12.46 -5.26 14.01
C ALA A 89 -12.18 -5.07 15.52
N LEU A 90 -10.92 -4.81 15.89
CA LEU A 90 -10.56 -4.55 17.29
C LEU A 90 -11.26 -3.30 17.85
N ALA A 91 -11.33 -2.22 17.08
CA ALA A 91 -12.03 -1.01 17.48
C ALA A 91 -13.52 -1.29 17.71
N MET A 92 -14.16 -2.05 16.81
CA MET A 92 -15.56 -2.45 16.96
C MET A 92 -15.79 -3.33 18.20
N GLU A 93 -14.89 -4.29 18.46
CA GLU A 93 -14.98 -5.13 19.67
C GLU A 93 -14.88 -4.29 20.95
N ILE A 94 -14.01 -3.28 20.97
CA ILE A 94 -13.89 -2.35 22.10
C ILE A 94 -15.18 -1.55 22.28
N VAL A 95 -15.75 -1.02 21.19
CA VAL A 95 -17.02 -0.26 21.23
C VAL A 95 -18.17 -1.13 21.75
N GLU A 96 -18.32 -2.35 21.23
CA GLU A 96 -19.34 -3.30 21.69
C GLU A 96 -19.17 -3.63 23.17
N ARG A 97 -17.93 -3.83 23.63
CA ARG A 97 -17.63 -4.09 25.05
C ARG A 97 -17.97 -2.89 25.96
N VAL A 98 -17.70 -1.66 25.51
CA VAL A 98 -18.05 -0.44 26.27
C VAL A 98 -19.57 -0.27 26.33
N ILE A 99 -20.26 -0.43 25.19
CA ILE A 99 -21.72 -0.30 25.12
C ILE A 99 -22.41 -1.38 25.97
N GLY A 100 -21.87 -2.61 26.01
CA GLY A 100 -22.39 -3.70 26.85
C GLY A 100 -22.32 -3.44 28.36
N THR A 101 -21.65 -2.36 28.82
CA THR A 101 -21.69 -1.93 30.22
C THR A 101 -22.89 -1.04 30.56
N ILE A 102 -23.62 -0.56 29.56
CA ILE A 102 -24.77 0.32 29.70
C ILE A 102 -26.04 -0.50 29.48
N GLY A 103 -27.08 -0.27 30.30
CA GLY A 103 -28.36 -0.97 30.15
C GLY A 103 -29.08 -0.62 28.85
N ASP A 104 -29.77 -1.59 28.25
CA ASP A 104 -30.43 -1.43 26.95
C ASP A 104 -31.49 -0.31 26.94
N ALA A 105 -32.26 -0.15 28.02
CA ALA A 105 -33.23 0.95 28.17
C ALA A 105 -32.58 2.33 28.08
N GLU A 106 -31.42 2.50 28.73
CA GLU A 106 -30.68 3.77 28.73
C GLU A 106 -30.07 4.04 27.35
N LEU A 107 -29.53 3.01 26.70
CA LEU A 107 -28.99 3.10 25.35
C LEU A 107 -30.06 3.53 24.34
N VAL A 108 -31.22 2.87 24.36
CA VAL A 108 -32.36 3.19 23.50
C VAL A 108 -32.87 4.60 23.76
N ALA A 109 -33.00 5.01 25.04
CA ALA A 109 -33.45 6.36 25.37
C ALA A 109 -32.47 7.45 24.89
N ARG A 110 -31.15 7.21 25.02
CA ARG A 110 -30.11 8.11 24.49
C ARG A 110 -30.14 8.20 22.97
N ALA A 111 -30.32 7.07 22.28
CA ALA A 111 -30.43 7.02 20.83
C ALA A 111 -31.68 7.75 20.32
N ALA A 112 -32.84 7.48 20.92
CA ALA A 112 -34.10 8.17 20.62
C ALA A 112 -33.97 9.68 20.84
N ARG A 113 -33.34 10.12 21.93
CA ARG A 113 -33.08 11.54 22.19
C ARG A 113 -32.26 12.17 21.06
N GLN A 114 -31.15 11.54 20.67
CA GLN A 114 -30.26 12.08 19.64
C GLN A 114 -30.97 12.19 18.28
N ALA A 115 -31.85 11.22 17.96
CA ALA A 115 -32.71 11.29 16.79
C ALA A 115 -33.73 12.44 16.87
N LEU A 116 -34.36 12.64 18.03
CA LEU A 116 -35.33 13.72 18.27
C LEU A 116 -34.67 15.11 18.17
N GLU A 117 -33.41 15.26 18.62
CA GLU A 117 -32.64 16.50 18.46
C GLU A 117 -32.37 16.83 16.99
N ALA A 118 -32.13 15.82 16.15
CA ALA A 118 -31.97 15.98 14.71
C ALA A 118 -33.29 16.34 13.99
N LEU A 119 -34.43 15.90 14.54
CA LEU A 119 -35.78 16.09 13.99
C LEU A 119 -36.52 17.32 14.54
N ARG A 120 -35.78 18.32 15.04
CA ARG A 120 -36.29 19.51 15.75
C ARG A 120 -37.38 20.33 15.03
N GLU A 121 -37.58 20.14 13.73
CA GLU A 121 -38.62 20.83 12.93
C GLU A 121 -39.96 20.08 12.85
N GLU A 122 -40.04 18.86 13.40
CA GLU A 122 -41.24 18.02 13.34
C GLU A 122 -42.15 18.19 14.57
N ASN A 123 -43.46 18.31 14.37
CA ASN A 123 -44.41 18.62 15.46
C ASN A 123 -44.93 17.39 16.23
N ALA A 124 -44.83 16.19 15.65
CA ALA A 124 -45.34 14.96 16.24
C ALA A 124 -44.48 13.76 15.84
N VAL A 125 -43.94 13.06 16.83
CA VAL A 125 -43.04 11.92 16.63
C VAL A 125 -43.49 10.73 17.46
N VAL A 126 -43.46 9.54 16.86
CA VAL A 126 -43.75 8.27 17.52
C VAL A 126 -42.46 7.49 17.67
N VAL A 127 -42.09 7.13 18.90
CA VAL A 127 -40.94 6.27 19.19
C VAL A 127 -41.47 4.86 19.47
N ASN A 128 -41.14 3.92 18.60
CA ASN A 128 -41.47 2.50 18.76
C ASN A 128 -40.29 1.77 19.40
N VAL A 129 -40.55 1.07 20.50
CA VAL A 129 -39.55 0.29 21.24
C VAL A 129 -40.10 -1.08 21.63
N ALA A 130 -39.23 -2.00 22.05
CA ALA A 130 -39.63 -3.29 22.58
C ALA A 130 -40.63 -3.12 23.76
N PRO A 131 -41.66 -3.99 23.89
CA PRO A 131 -42.72 -3.82 24.89
C PRO A 131 -42.20 -3.76 26.34
N GLU A 132 -41.10 -4.45 26.60
CA GLU A 132 -40.44 -4.52 27.91
C GLU A 132 -39.71 -3.23 28.30
N LEU A 133 -39.36 -2.38 27.34
CA LEU A 133 -38.59 -1.14 27.57
C LEU A 133 -39.44 0.13 27.58
N VAL A 134 -40.73 0.05 27.25
CA VAL A 134 -41.62 1.21 27.11
C VAL A 134 -41.63 2.07 28.39
N GLY A 135 -41.74 1.44 29.55
CA GLY A 135 -41.81 2.14 30.84
C GLY A 135 -40.51 2.88 31.16
N ASP A 136 -39.37 2.19 31.03
CA ASP A 136 -38.06 2.74 31.35
C ASP A 136 -37.69 3.87 30.37
N VAL A 137 -37.90 3.65 29.06
CA VAL A 137 -37.64 4.65 28.02
C VAL A 137 -38.53 5.88 28.21
N GLN A 138 -39.80 5.71 28.59
CA GLN A 138 -40.70 6.81 28.91
C GLN A 138 -40.20 7.63 30.11
N GLN A 139 -39.69 6.97 31.15
CA GLN A 139 -39.13 7.64 32.32
C GLN A 139 -37.85 8.43 31.97
N HIS A 140 -36.96 7.83 31.20
CA HIS A 140 -35.73 8.47 30.74
C HIS A 140 -36.00 9.67 29.83
N LEU A 141 -36.97 9.57 28.90
CA LEU A 141 -37.36 10.68 28.02
C LEU A 141 -38.08 11.81 28.79
N ALA A 142 -38.92 11.48 29.77
CA ALA A 142 -39.61 12.47 30.59
C ALA A 142 -38.66 13.30 31.46
N ALA A 143 -37.55 12.70 31.93
CA ALA A 143 -36.54 13.37 32.74
C ALA A 143 -35.80 14.51 32.00
N ILE A 144 -35.87 14.56 30.67
CA ILE A 144 -35.14 15.51 29.83
C ILE A 144 -35.89 16.86 29.67
N GLY A 145 -37.14 16.93 30.15
CA GLY A 145 -37.95 18.16 30.10
C GLY A 145 -38.70 18.36 28.78
N PRO A 146 -39.59 19.37 28.69
CA PRO A 146 -40.46 19.55 27.55
C PRO A 146 -39.67 20.03 26.31
N THR A 147 -39.62 19.19 25.27
CA THR A 147 -38.89 19.43 24.01
C THR A 147 -39.65 20.30 22.99
N GLY A 148 -40.80 20.88 23.37
CA GLY A 148 -41.67 21.63 22.43
C GLY A 148 -42.38 20.78 21.37
N MET A 149 -42.18 19.46 21.41
CA MET A 149 -42.67 18.47 20.45
C MET A 149 -43.54 17.42 21.15
N THR A 150 -44.58 16.92 20.48
CA THR A 150 -45.42 15.84 21.04
C THR A 150 -44.78 14.49 20.76
N ILE A 151 -44.20 13.87 21.79
CA ILE A 151 -43.56 12.55 21.71
C ILE A 151 -44.54 11.49 22.21
N ARG A 152 -44.86 10.51 21.36
CA ARG A 152 -45.68 9.34 21.73
C ARG A 152 -44.81 8.09 21.70
N ILE A 153 -44.79 7.32 22.79
CA ILE A 153 -44.07 6.04 22.84
C ILE A 153 -45.07 4.92 22.56
N SER A 154 -44.69 3.97 21.71
CA SER A 154 -45.51 2.83 21.33
C SER A 154 -44.71 1.54 21.46
N ALA A 155 -45.38 0.46 21.87
CA ALA A 155 -44.77 -0.86 21.93
C ALA A 155 -44.81 -1.50 20.53
N ASP A 156 -43.68 -2.05 20.08
CA ASP A 156 -43.62 -2.90 18.90
C ASP A 156 -42.97 -4.25 19.27
N ARG A 157 -43.75 -5.33 19.13
CA ARG A 157 -43.33 -6.71 19.45
C ARG A 157 -42.28 -7.27 18.49
N HIS A 158 -42.04 -6.60 17.36
CA HIS A 158 -41.07 -7.02 16.36
C HIS A 158 -39.68 -6.42 16.61
N LEU A 159 -39.55 -5.46 17.54
CA LEU A 159 -38.28 -4.84 17.91
C LEU A 159 -37.62 -5.58 19.07
N SER A 160 -36.30 -5.78 18.97
CA SER A 160 -35.47 -6.27 20.07
C SER A 160 -35.18 -5.16 21.10
N ALA A 161 -34.62 -5.53 22.26
CA ALA A 161 -34.28 -4.59 23.34
C ALA A 161 -33.31 -3.45 22.93
N ARG A 162 -32.58 -3.60 21.82
CA ARG A 162 -31.59 -2.63 21.33
C ARG A 162 -32.04 -1.87 20.08
N GLN A 163 -33.20 -2.23 19.55
CA GLN A 163 -33.80 -1.60 18.38
C GLN A 163 -34.80 -0.52 18.79
N CYS A 164 -34.80 0.57 18.04
CA CYS A 164 -35.67 1.71 18.30
C CYS A 164 -36.00 2.37 16.97
N MET A 165 -37.29 2.48 16.66
CA MET A 165 -37.74 3.10 15.42
C MET A 165 -38.45 4.41 15.71
N VAL A 166 -38.01 5.48 15.06
CA VAL A 166 -38.62 6.80 15.14
C VAL A 166 -39.45 7.02 13.88
N THR A 167 -40.75 7.19 14.06
CA THR A 167 -41.71 7.42 12.98
C THR A 167 -42.25 8.84 13.08
N THR A 168 -42.14 9.57 11.97
CA THR A 168 -42.71 10.89 11.75
C THR A 168 -43.73 10.85 10.61
N PRO A 169 -44.56 11.89 10.39
CA PRO A 169 -45.52 11.91 9.28
C PRO A 169 -44.87 11.76 7.90
N ALA A 170 -43.60 12.14 7.77
CA ALA A 170 -42.87 12.07 6.51
C ALA A 170 -42.09 10.75 6.36
N THR A 171 -41.50 10.20 7.43
CA THR A 171 -40.55 9.08 7.34
C THR A 171 -40.54 8.18 8.58
N SER A 172 -40.07 6.94 8.43
CA SER A 172 -39.76 6.05 9.55
C SER A 172 -38.30 5.65 9.48
N ILE A 173 -37.56 5.86 10.56
CA ILE A 173 -36.10 5.71 10.62
C ILE A 173 -35.76 4.76 11.77
N ASP A 174 -34.94 3.75 11.50
CA ASP A 174 -34.32 2.94 12.56
C ASP A 174 -33.15 3.71 13.16
N VAL A 175 -33.26 4.00 14.45
CA VAL A 175 -32.26 4.73 15.23
C VAL A 175 -31.72 3.87 16.37
N GLY A 176 -32.00 2.57 16.36
CA GLY A 176 -31.46 1.61 17.32
C GLY A 176 -29.92 1.61 17.32
N ILE A 177 -29.33 1.22 18.45
CA ILE A 177 -27.88 1.18 18.58
C ILE A 177 -27.27 0.16 17.61
N ASP A 178 -27.95 -0.96 17.39
CA ASP A 178 -27.47 -2.00 16.46
C ASP A 178 -27.40 -1.46 15.02
N ALA A 179 -28.42 -0.73 14.56
CA ALA A 179 -28.42 -0.08 13.24
C ALA A 179 -27.29 0.96 13.10
N GLN A 180 -27.00 1.71 14.16
CA GLN A 180 -25.89 2.68 14.18
C GLN A 180 -24.52 1.98 14.14
N LEU A 181 -24.34 0.89 14.89
CA LEU A 181 -23.11 0.09 14.88
C LEU A 181 -22.87 -0.58 13.53
N ASP A 182 -23.94 -1.08 12.89
CA ASP A 182 -23.86 -1.64 11.54
C ASP A 182 -23.48 -0.57 10.51
N ALA A 183 -24.03 0.64 10.62
CA ALA A 183 -23.65 1.76 9.76
C ALA A 183 -22.17 2.15 9.94
N ILE A 184 -21.67 2.18 11.19
CA ILE A 184 -20.24 2.44 11.47
C ILE A 184 -19.38 1.33 10.89
N ARG A 185 -19.76 0.06 11.08
CA ARG A 185 -19.03 -1.10 10.54
C ARG A 185 -18.97 -1.06 9.02
N ALA A 186 -20.08 -0.70 8.36
CA ALA A 186 -20.14 -0.52 6.92
C ALA A 186 -19.21 0.61 6.46
N ALA A 187 -19.28 1.78 7.10
CA ALA A 187 -18.44 2.93 6.77
C ALA A 187 -16.93 2.64 6.94
N MET A 188 -16.55 1.94 8.00
CA MET A 188 -15.15 1.51 8.22
C MET A 188 -14.69 0.51 7.17
N SER A 189 -15.59 -0.37 6.69
CA SER A 189 -15.28 -1.35 5.63
C SER A 189 -15.20 -0.71 4.24
N GLU A 190 -15.98 0.34 3.98
CA GLU A 190 -15.92 1.10 2.72
C GLU A 190 -14.68 1.99 2.63
N GLN A 191 -14.27 2.62 3.75
CA GLN A 191 -13.05 3.42 3.80
C GLN A 191 -11.80 2.57 3.49
N GLY A 192 -11.74 1.33 3.99
CA GLY A 192 -10.66 0.39 3.65
C GLY A 192 -10.68 -0.12 2.20
N ARG A 193 -11.77 0.11 1.44
CA ARG A 193 -11.82 -0.16 -0.02
C ARG A 193 -11.54 1.07 -0.87
N SER A 194 -11.78 2.27 -0.35
CA SER A 194 -11.53 3.53 -1.07
C SER A 194 -10.06 4.00 -0.95
N GLY A 195 -9.31 3.45 0.02
CA GLY A 195 -7.88 3.71 0.20
C GLY A 195 -6.93 2.70 -0.48
N ALA A 196 -7.48 1.66 -1.12
CA ALA A 196 -6.75 0.65 -1.90
C ALA A 196 -6.93 0.90 -3.41
#